data_AF-A0A484L7Y4-F1
#
_entry.id   AF-A0A484L7Y4-F1
#
_cell.length_a   1.000
_cell.length_b   1.000
_cell.length_c   1.000
_cell.angle_alpha   90.00
_cell.angle_beta   90.00
_cell.angle_gamma   90.00
#
_symmetry.space_group_name_H-M   'P 1'
#
loop_
_entity.id
_entity.type
_entity.pdbx_description
1 polymer ?
#
loop_
_entity_poly.entity_id
_entity_poly.type
_entity_poly.pdbx_seq_one_letter_code
_entity_poly.pdbx_strand_id
1 'polypeptide(L)'
;MKGRPTLWLPGTDHAGIATQLVVVRMLATEGIKRTEMNRDDFIKHVWEWKEKYGGTIANQIKRLGAFCDWSRGRFTLDKQLNCKITFYGQGFKRRKLASRR
;
A
#
# COMPACT_ATOMS: atom_id res chain seq x y z
N MET A 1 20.46 -25.61 2.53
CA MET A 1 19.05 -25.48 2.08
C MET A 1 18.34 -26.82 2.32
N LYS A 2 17.09 -26.83 2.82
CA LYS A 2 16.37 -28.07 3.24
C LYS A 2 15.63 -28.82 2.10
N GLY A 3 15.96 -28.55 0.84
CA GLY A 3 15.35 -29.23 -0.32
C GLY A 3 13.84 -28.99 -0.52
N ARG A 4 13.24 -28.02 0.17
CA ARG A 4 11.81 -27.68 0.04
C ARG A 4 11.61 -26.54 -0.95
N PRO A 5 10.55 -26.58 -1.78
CA PRO A 5 10.21 -25.44 -2.61
C PRO A 5 9.82 -24.26 -1.72
N THR A 6 10.49 -23.13 -1.90
CA THR A 6 10.22 -21.88 -1.19
C THR A 6 9.97 -20.78 -2.21
N LEU A 7 8.82 -20.13 -2.12
CA LEU A 7 8.48 -18.94 -2.91
C LEU A 7 8.37 -17.75 -1.96
N TRP A 8 9.25 -16.75 -2.14
CA TRP A 8 9.20 -15.50 -1.40
C TRP A 8 8.75 -14.38 -2.32
N LEU A 9 7.52 -13.90 -2.12
CA LEU A 9 6.94 -12.80 -2.87
C LEU A 9 7.11 -11.50 -2.09
N PRO A 10 7.82 -10.50 -2.64
CA PRO A 10 7.89 -9.18 -2.04
C PRO A 10 6.57 -8.44 -2.27
N GLY A 11 6.19 -7.59 -1.31
CA GLY A 11 5.04 -6.72 -1.44
C GLY A 11 5.17 -5.49 -0.56
N THR A 12 4.58 -4.38 -1.01
CA THR A 12 4.59 -3.10 -0.29
C THR A 12 3.17 -2.74 0.11
N ASP A 13 3.01 -2.32 1.37
CA ASP A 13 1.74 -1.83 1.88
C ASP A 13 1.66 -0.30 1.75
N HIS A 14 0.50 0.20 1.33
CA HIS A 14 0.14 1.61 1.32
C HIS A 14 -0.01 2.20 2.72
N ALA A 15 -0.24 1.38 3.75
CA ALA A 15 -0.26 1.75 5.16
C ALA A 15 -1.06 3.04 5.47
N GLY A 16 -2.32 3.10 5.05
CA GLY A 16 -3.15 4.32 4.95
C GLY A 16 -2.91 5.39 6.04
N ILE A 17 -3.11 5.06 7.31
CA ILE A 17 -2.95 6.03 8.43
C ILE A 17 -1.48 6.38 8.68
N ALA A 18 -0.58 5.40 8.60
CA ALA A 18 0.84 5.60 8.87
C ALA A 18 1.47 6.49 7.79
N THR A 19 1.20 6.21 6.52
CA THR A 19 1.64 7.02 5.38
C THR A 19 1.08 8.43 5.46
N GLN A 20 -0.20 8.58 5.81
CA GLN A 20 -0.80 9.89 6.03
C GLN A 20 -0.05 10.69 7.10
N LEU A 21 0.29 10.08 8.23
CA LEU A 21 0.98 10.75 9.32
C LEU A 21 2.41 11.19 8.92
N VAL A 22 3.13 10.34 8.19
CA VAL A 22 4.48 10.68 7.69
C VAL A 22 4.43 11.82 6.69
N VAL A 23 3.49 11.80 5.74
CA VAL A 23 3.32 12.88 4.75
C VAL A 23 2.90 14.18 5.42
N VAL A 24 1.98 14.13 6.40
CA VAL A 24 1.60 15.33 7.17
C VAL A 24 2.79 15.89 7.96
N ARG A 25 3.64 15.04 8.55
CA ARG A 25 4.87 15.50 9.22
C ARG A 25 5.86 16.14 8.25
N MET A 26 6.02 15.58 7.06
CA MET A 26 6.87 16.17 6.01
C MET A 26 6.33 17.54 5.55
N LEU A 27 5.03 17.64 5.27
CA LEU A 27 4.40 18.91 4.90
C LEU A 27 4.51 19.94 6.02
N ALA A 28 4.38 19.52 7.28
CA ALA A 28 4.57 20.41 8.43
C ALA A 28 6.01 20.96 8.53
N THR A 29 7.03 20.18 8.14
CA THR A 29 8.41 20.69 8.05
C THR A 29 8.62 21.71 6.93
N GLU A 30 7.80 21.65 5.89
CA GLU A 30 7.76 22.63 4.79
C GLU A 30 6.84 23.83 5.11
N GLY A 31 6.22 23.85 6.30
CA GLY A 31 5.32 24.91 6.75
C GLY A 31 3.88 24.80 6.21
N ILE A 32 3.55 23.71 5.50
CA ILE A 32 2.25 23.51 4.86
C ILE A 32 1.32 22.73 5.79
N LYS A 33 0.14 23.27 6.08
CA LYS A 33 -0.88 22.56 6.85
C LYS A 33 -1.82 21.77 5.95
N ARG A 34 -2.11 20.52 6.34
CA ARG A 34 -3.08 19.65 5.64
C ARG A 34 -4.46 20.31 5.49
N THR A 35 -4.88 21.13 6.46
CA THR A 35 -6.20 21.79 6.47
C THR A 35 -6.35 22.84 5.38
N GLU A 36 -5.25 23.33 4.83
CA GLU A 36 -5.23 24.37 3.80
C GLU A 36 -5.21 23.78 2.38
N MET A 37 -5.16 22.44 2.27
CA MET A 37 -4.97 21.72 1.02
C MET A 37 -6.21 20.91 0.63
N ASN A 38 -6.48 20.87 -0.67
CA ASN A 38 -7.53 20.03 -1.23
C ASN A 38 -7.16 18.54 -1.18
N ARG A 39 -8.18 17.68 -1.18
CA ARG A 39 -8.00 16.22 -1.14
C ARG A 39 -7.12 15.71 -2.28
N ASP A 40 -7.30 16.23 -3.49
CA ASP A 40 -6.59 15.74 -4.67
C ASP A 40 -5.09 16.10 -4.61
N ASP A 41 -4.77 17.27 -4.10
CA ASP A 41 -3.38 17.72 -3.93
C ASP A 41 -2.69 16.92 -2.82
N PHE A 42 -3.40 16.60 -1.73
CA PHE A 42 -2.87 15.69 -0.71
C PHE A 42 -2.57 14.29 -1.27
N ILE A 43 -3.45 13.77 -2.14
CA ILE A 43 -3.25 12.46 -2.77
C ILE A 43 -2.00 12.48 -3.67
N LYS A 44 -1.76 13.56 -4.42
CA LYS A 44 -0.54 13.71 -5.24
C LYS A 44 0.72 13.63 -4.37
N HIS A 45 0.78 14.37 -3.27
CA HIS A 45 1.93 14.33 -2.36
C HIS A 45 2.16 12.95 -1.74
N VAL A 46 1.08 12.22 -1.42
CA VAL A 46 1.19 10.83 -0.95
C VAL A 46 1.80 9.92 -2.03
N TRP A 47 1.40 10.09 -3.29
CA TRP A 47 1.98 9.34 -4.40
C TRP A 47 3.44 9.70 -4.66
N GLU A 48 3.79 10.99 -4.63
CA GLU A 48 5.18 11.47 -4.75
C GLU A 48 6.07 10.89 -3.65
N TRP A 49 5.59 10.90 -2.40
CA TRP A 49 6.28 10.28 -1.27
C TRP A 49 6.47 8.77 -1.50
N LYS A 50 5.42 8.07 -1.96
CA LYS A 50 5.50 6.63 -2.27
C LYS A 50 6.55 6.34 -3.34
N GLU A 51 6.62 7.14 -4.41
CA GLU A 51 7.60 6.91 -5.47
C GLU A 51 9.03 7.18 -4.98
N LYS A 52 9.21 8.26 -4.22
CA LYS A 52 10.52 8.64 -3.66
C LYS A 52 11.06 7.61 -2.69
N TYR A 53 10.25 7.13 -1.74
CA TYR A 53 10.71 6.26 -0.66
C TYR A 53 10.45 4.77 -0.91
N GLY A 54 9.44 4.42 -1.70
CA GLY A 54 9.09 3.03 -2.01
C GLY A 54 10.20 2.30 -2.79
N GLY A 55 10.83 2.99 -3.75
CA GLY A 55 11.99 2.45 -4.48
C GLY A 55 13.21 2.28 -3.58
N THR A 56 13.44 3.21 -2.65
CA THR A 56 14.55 3.17 -1.70
C THR A 56 14.45 1.97 -0.76
N ILE A 57 13.27 1.71 -0.20
CA ILE A 57 13.05 0.56 0.70
C ILE A 57 13.30 -0.76 -0.02
N ALA A 58 12.79 -0.91 -1.25
CA ALA A 58 13.04 -2.11 -2.06
C ALA A 58 14.55 -2.29 -2.34
N ASN A 59 15.26 -1.21 -2.66
CA ASN A 59 16.70 -1.26 -2.91
C ASN A 59 17.52 -1.56 -1.65
N GLN A 60 17.09 -1.09 -0.48
CA GLN A 60 17.70 -1.46 0.80
C GLN A 60 17.56 -2.96 1.07
N ILE A 61 16.35 -3.51 0.89
CA ILE A 61 16.10 -4.94 1.09
C ILE A 61 16.91 -5.79 0.09
N LYS A 62 17.08 -5.33 -1.16
CA LYS A 62 17.99 -5.95 -2.13
C LYS A 62 19.45 -5.97 -1.65
N ARG A 63 19.94 -4.84 -1.11
CA ARG A 63 21.31 -4.73 -0.59
C ARG A 63 21.55 -5.62 0.63
N LEU A 64 20.53 -5.88 1.43
CA LEU A 64 20.58 -6.81 2.57
C LEU A 64 20.64 -8.29 2.16
N GLY A 65 20.63 -8.60 0.85
CA GLY A 65 20.77 -9.96 0.35
C GLY A 65 19.45 -10.74 0.28
N ALA A 66 18.31 -10.05 0.29
CA ALA A 66 17.01 -10.71 0.11
C ALA A 66 16.87 -11.24 -1.33
N PHE A 67 16.99 -12.56 -1.48
CA PHE A 67 16.69 -13.28 -2.72
C PHE A 67 15.19 -13.59 -2.81
N CYS A 68 14.37 -12.54 -2.92
CA CYS A 68 12.95 -12.68 -3.21
C CYS A 68 12.66 -12.46 -4.69
N ASP A 69 11.51 -12.95 -5.17
CA ASP A 69 11.11 -12.79 -6.56
C ASP A 69 10.63 -11.35 -6.83
N TRP A 70 11.58 -10.47 -7.10
CA TRP A 70 11.35 -9.05 -7.39
C TRP A 70 10.47 -8.81 -8.62
N SER A 71 10.39 -9.78 -9.55
CA SER A 71 9.54 -9.66 -10.74
C SER A 71 8.05 -9.72 -10.42
N ARG A 72 7.69 -10.34 -9.29
CA ARG A 72 6.30 -10.54 -8.84
C ARG A 72 5.91 -9.64 -7.67
N GLY A 73 6.64 -8.54 -7.46
CA GLY A 73 6.32 -7.54 -6.45
C GLY A 73 4.90 -6.99 -6.61
N ARG A 74 4.16 -6.86 -5.50
CA ARG A 74 2.79 -6.31 -5.49
C ARG A 74 2.65 -5.12 -4.56
N PHE A 75 1.79 -4.17 -4.92
CA PHE A 75 1.41 -3.05 -4.06
C PHE A 75 -0.08 -3.13 -3.72
N THR A 76 -0.46 -2.84 -2.48
CA THR A 76 -1.84 -3.03 -2.00
C THR A 76 -2.90 -2.25 -2.77
N LEU A 77 -2.55 -1.11 -3.37
CA LEU A 77 -3.46 -0.32 -4.21
C LEU A 77 -3.41 -0.72 -5.70
N ASP A 78 -2.64 -1.74 -6.07
CA ASP A 78 -2.65 -2.26 -7.44
C ASP A 78 -4.04 -2.73 -7.84
N LYS A 79 -4.40 -2.52 -9.11
CA LYS A 79 -5.70 -2.88 -9.68
C LYS A 79 -6.09 -4.35 -9.42
N GLN A 80 -5.12 -5.26 -9.39
CA GLN A 80 -5.32 -6.69 -9.14
C GLN A 80 -5.52 -7.05 -7.65
N LEU A 81 -5.07 -6.21 -6.72
CA LEU A 81 -5.30 -6.41 -5.28
C LEU A 81 -6.54 -5.65 -4.80
N ASN A 82 -6.80 -4.46 -5.36
CA ASN A 82 -7.99 -3.68 -5.05
C ASN A 82 -9.30 -4.41 -5.43
N CYS A 83 -9.30 -5.18 -6.54
CA CYS A 83 -10.49 -5.96 -6.93
C CYS A 83 -10.91 -7.03 -5.92
N LYS A 84 -9.99 -7.50 -5.05
CA LYS A 84 -10.30 -8.45 -3.97
C LYS A 84 -11.02 -7.78 -2.78
N ILE A 85 -10.87 -6.46 -2.61
CA ILE A 85 -11.57 -5.71 -1.55
C ILE A 85 -13.07 -5.65 -1.85
N THR A 86 -13.46 -5.64 -3.13
CA THR A 86 -14.86 -5.71 -3.58
C THR A 86 -15.60 -6.95 -3.07
N PHE A 87 -14.88 -8.00 -2.65
CA PHE A 87 -15.46 -9.20 -2.04
C PHE A 87 -16.25 -8.90 -0.75
N TYR A 88 -15.83 -7.89 0.03
CA TYR A 88 -16.57 -7.44 1.22
C TYR A 88 -17.96 -6.87 0.87
N GLY A 89 -18.08 -6.18 -0.27
CA GLY A 89 -19.37 -5.66 -0.75
C GLY A 89 -20.34 -6.79 -1.16
N GLN A 90 -19.82 -7.88 -1.73
CA GLN A 90 -20.63 -9.05 -2.09
C GLN A 90 -21.04 -9.87 -0.85
N GLY A 91 -20.14 -10.02 0.13
CA GLY A 91 -20.43 -10.70 1.40
C GLY A 91 -21.50 -9.98 2.23
N PHE A 92 -21.49 -8.64 2.24
CA PHE A 92 -22.50 -7.83 2.92
C PHE A 92 -23.88 -7.93 2.24
N LYS A 93 -23.94 -7.87 0.90
CA LYS A 93 -25.19 -8.07 0.14
C LYS A 93 -25.79 -9.46 0.35
N ARG A 94 -24.95 -10.51 0.42
CA ARG A 94 -25.41 -11.90 0.67
C ARG A 94 -26.02 -12.09 2.07
N ARG A 95 -25.46 -11.48 3.12
CA ARG A 95 -26.06 -11.56 4.49
C ARG A 95 -27.38 -10.81 4.61
N LYS A 96 -27.52 -9.66 3.96
CA LYS A 96 -28.76 -8.86 3.98
C LYS A 96 -29.92 -9.52 3.24
N LEU A 97 -29.64 -10.36 2.24
CA LEU A 97 -30.65 -11.19 1.57
C LEU A 97 -31.04 -12.43 2.39
N ALA A 98 -30.09 -13.01 3.13
CA ALA A 98 -30.33 -14.18 3.97
C ALA A 98 -31.14 -13.87 5.24
N SER A 99 -31.05 -12.64 5.78
CA SER A 99 -31.84 -12.20 6.95
C SER A 99 -33.24 -11.69 6.59
N ARG A 100 -33.67 -11.83 5.33
CA ARG A 100 -34.99 -11.45 4.81
C ARG A 100 -35.84 -12.67 4.40
N ARG A 101 -35.42 -13.86 4.80
CA ARG A 101 -36.21 -15.10 4.76
C ARG A 101 -36.57 -15.51 6.17
#